data_AF-A0A928IJ85-F1
#
_entry.id   AF-A0A928IJ85-F1
#
_cell.length_a   1.000
_cell.length_b   1.000
_cell.length_c   1.000
_cell.angle_alpha   90.00
_cell.angle_beta   90.00
_cell.angle_gamma   90.00
#
_symmetry.space_group_name_H-M   'P 1'
#
loop_
_entity.id
_entity.type
_entity.pdbx_description
1 polymer ?
#
loop_
_entity_poly.entity_id
_entity_poly.type
_entity_poly.pdbx_seq_one_letter_code
_entity_poly.pdbx_strand_id
1 'polypeptide(L)'
;MAGSKGRALGVPPDKSKFETHLNRYGKGGKRVSESDILIQLIGAFGIAASIAAFQFKKHGTILVFRTLNEALFAVQYFLLGAFTGAAASLIGIARNLIFKNRVATGKTTTLFIAIFSALFVLFGILTWEGPKSILIIVAKVLSTVSYGNKNTSVIRVIGLVTTTSWLVYNWFVFSIAGVLCEAFTLTSLLVGIVRLDLLPRWKKDKNEV
;
A
#
# COMPACT_ATOMS: atom_id res chain seq x y z
N MET A 1 -52.79 38.76 -34.03
CA MET A 1 -51.44 39.36 -34.17
C MET A 1 -50.53 38.63 -33.20
N ALA A 2 -49.85 37.56 -33.60
CA ALA A 2 -48.54 37.53 -34.29
C ALA A 2 -47.36 37.93 -33.37
N GLY A 3 -46.45 36.98 -33.10
CA GLY A 3 -45.17 37.28 -32.43
C GLY A 3 -44.44 36.08 -31.81
N SER A 4 -44.00 35.11 -32.63
CA SER A 4 -43.11 34.00 -32.24
C SER A 4 -41.67 34.44 -31.96
N LYS A 5 -40.94 33.73 -31.09
CA LYS A 5 -39.49 33.42 -31.13
C LYS A 5 -39.22 32.45 -29.96
N GLY A 6 -38.64 31.26 -30.08
CA GLY A 6 -37.81 30.64 -31.11
C GLY A 6 -36.70 29.88 -30.38
N ARG A 7 -36.78 28.54 -30.35
CA ARG A 7 -35.73 27.64 -29.83
C ARG A 7 -34.42 27.86 -30.59
N ALA A 8 -33.30 27.94 -29.89
CA ALA A 8 -31.97 27.55 -30.39
C ALA A 8 -31.51 26.39 -29.49
N LEU A 9 -31.78 25.12 -29.80
CA LEU A 9 -31.11 24.25 -30.79
C LEU A 9 -29.58 24.33 -30.73
N GLY A 10 -29.01 23.19 -30.33
CA GLY A 10 -27.62 22.94 -30.00
C GLY A 10 -26.62 23.41 -31.05
N VAL A 11 -25.66 24.20 -30.58
CA VAL A 11 -24.36 24.34 -31.22
C VAL A 11 -23.64 23.00 -31.00
N PRO A 12 -23.31 22.21 -32.05
CA PRO A 12 -22.51 21.01 -31.85
C PRO A 12 -21.14 21.40 -31.28
N PRO A 13 -20.59 20.64 -30.32
CA PRO A 13 -19.29 20.96 -29.75
C PRO A 13 -18.24 21.00 -30.86
N ASP A 14 -17.48 22.09 -30.87
CA ASP A 14 -16.39 22.36 -31.81
C ASP A 14 -15.40 21.19 -31.84
N LYS A 15 -15.45 20.41 -32.93
CA LYS A 15 -14.60 19.23 -33.13
C LYS A 15 -13.12 19.58 -33.07
N SER A 16 -12.74 20.82 -33.41
CA SER A 16 -11.34 21.27 -33.37
C SER A 16 -10.82 21.35 -31.93
N LYS A 17 -11.65 21.75 -30.96
CA LYS A 17 -11.29 21.73 -29.53
C LYS A 17 -11.19 20.31 -28.99
N PHE A 18 -12.09 19.42 -29.40
CA PHE A 18 -12.06 18.02 -28.98
C PHE A 18 -10.83 17.28 -29.54
N GLU A 19 -10.50 17.49 -30.81
CA GLU A 19 -9.28 16.96 -31.43
C GLU A 19 -8.01 17.58 -30.83
N THR A 20 -8.01 18.86 -30.49
CA THR A 20 -6.88 19.50 -29.79
C THR A 20 -6.68 18.93 -28.38
N HIS A 21 -7.77 18.60 -27.68
CA HIS A 21 -7.72 17.89 -26.40
C HIS A 21 -7.20 16.45 -26.55
N LEU A 22 -7.64 15.70 -27.57
CA LEU A 22 -7.14 14.34 -27.84
C LEU A 22 -5.67 14.32 -28.28
N ASN A 23 -5.25 15.29 -29.09
CA ASN A 23 -3.88 15.40 -29.57
C ASN A 23 -2.90 15.81 -28.46
N ARG A 24 -3.37 16.53 -27.43
CA ARG A 24 -2.61 16.78 -26.20
C ARG A 24 -2.39 15.51 -25.36
N TYR A 25 -3.33 14.57 -25.37
CA TYR A 25 -3.15 13.27 -24.70
C TYR A 25 -2.30 12.29 -25.53
N GLY A 26 -2.29 12.40 -26.86
CA GLY A 26 -1.54 11.52 -27.76
C GLY A 26 -0.03 11.79 -27.89
N LYS A 27 0.45 12.98 -27.50
CA LYS A 27 1.85 13.43 -27.73
C LYS A 27 2.75 13.48 -26.49
N GLY A 28 2.41 12.72 -25.45
CA GLY A 28 3.14 12.72 -24.17
C GLY A 28 3.80 11.39 -23.78
N GLY A 29 3.88 10.41 -24.69
CA GLY A 29 4.52 9.12 -24.41
C GLY A 29 6.02 9.29 -24.20
N LYS A 30 6.45 9.61 -22.97
CA LYS A 30 7.86 9.42 -22.56
C LYS A 30 8.22 7.98 -22.90
N ARG A 31 9.23 7.79 -23.76
CA ARG A 31 9.81 6.47 -24.00
C ARG A 31 10.26 5.93 -22.65
N VAL A 32 9.68 4.81 -22.21
CA VAL A 32 10.10 4.12 -21.00
C VAL A 32 11.57 3.73 -21.21
N SER A 33 12.46 4.30 -20.41
CA SER A 33 13.89 3.98 -20.48
C SER A 33 14.13 2.57 -19.94
N GLU A 34 15.18 1.89 -20.36
CA GLU A 34 15.59 0.59 -19.80
C GLU A 34 15.78 0.68 -18.28
N SER A 35 16.25 1.82 -17.78
CA SER A 35 16.36 2.13 -16.36
C SER A 35 15.01 2.12 -15.64
N ASP A 36 13.94 2.60 -16.29
CA ASP A 36 12.60 2.67 -15.69
C ASP A 36 12.01 1.27 -15.52
N ILE A 37 12.29 0.37 -16.47
CA ILE A 37 11.87 -1.04 -16.39
C ILE A 37 12.57 -1.73 -15.22
N LEU A 38 13.88 -1.53 -15.05
CA LEU A 38 14.63 -2.10 -13.92
C LEU A 38 14.09 -1.60 -12.57
N ILE A 39 13.79 -0.31 -12.45
CA ILE A 39 13.20 0.28 -11.24
C ILE A 39 11.82 -0.32 -10.94
N GLN A 40 10.98 -0.53 -11.96
CA GLN A 40 9.68 -1.18 -11.80
C GLN A 40 9.81 -2.65 -11.39
N LEU A 41 10.79 -3.38 -11.92
CA LEU A 41 11.07 -4.77 -11.53
C LEU A 41 11.45 -4.88 -10.06
N ILE A 42 12.29 -3.96 -9.54
CA ILE A 42 12.64 -3.91 -8.11
C ILE A 42 11.38 -3.76 -7.26
N GLY A 43 10.47 -2.85 -7.66
CA GLY A 43 9.18 -2.68 -7.01
C GLY A 43 8.33 -3.95 -7.04
N ALA A 44 8.26 -4.63 -8.20
CA ALA A 44 7.53 -5.88 -8.36
C ALA A 44 8.06 -6.99 -7.42
N PHE A 45 9.37 -7.11 -7.26
CA PHE A 45 9.96 -8.02 -6.28
C PHE A 45 9.62 -7.62 -4.83
N GLY A 46 9.55 -6.32 -4.53
CA GLY A 46 9.07 -5.82 -3.24
C GLY A 46 7.66 -6.31 -2.94
N ILE A 47 6.76 -6.14 -3.91
CA ILE A 47 5.36 -6.59 -3.82
C ILE A 47 5.29 -8.11 -3.64
N ALA A 48 6.06 -8.88 -4.41
CA ALA A 48 6.13 -10.33 -4.28
C ALA A 48 6.60 -10.76 -2.87
N ALA A 49 7.59 -10.07 -2.30
CA ALA A 49 8.02 -10.29 -0.92
C ALA A 49 6.90 -9.96 0.09
N SER A 50 6.13 -8.89 -0.13
CA SER A 50 4.96 -8.55 0.70
C SER A 50 3.89 -9.64 0.66
N ILE A 51 3.54 -10.11 -0.55
CA ILE A 51 2.58 -11.20 -0.76
C ILE A 51 3.04 -12.47 -0.05
N ALA A 52 4.31 -12.84 -0.23
CA ALA A 52 4.89 -14.01 0.41
C ALA A 52 4.86 -13.90 1.95
N ALA A 53 5.11 -12.71 2.51
CA ALA A 53 5.10 -12.47 3.94
C ALA A 53 3.82 -12.99 4.60
N PHE A 54 2.66 -12.69 4.03
CA PHE A 54 1.36 -13.04 4.63
C PHE A 54 0.99 -14.53 4.53
N GLN A 55 1.70 -15.29 3.70
CA GLN A 55 1.51 -16.74 3.57
C GLN A 55 2.24 -17.54 4.66
N PHE A 56 3.10 -16.92 5.46
CA PHE A 56 3.82 -17.60 6.54
C PHE A 56 3.07 -17.56 7.87
N LYS A 57 3.19 -18.63 8.68
CA LYS A 57 2.59 -18.72 10.03
C LYS A 57 3.48 -18.13 11.13
N LYS A 58 4.80 -18.07 10.90
CA LYS A 58 5.79 -17.63 11.90
C LYS A 58 5.98 -16.11 11.83
N HIS A 59 5.74 -15.42 12.94
CA HIS A 59 5.91 -13.97 13.07
C HIS A 59 7.26 -13.47 12.53
N GLY A 60 8.36 -14.09 12.95
CA GLY A 60 9.70 -13.69 12.51
C GLY A 60 9.91 -13.82 11.01
N THR A 61 9.32 -14.83 10.36
CA THR A 61 9.38 -15.00 8.90
C THR A 61 8.57 -13.91 8.20
N ILE A 62 7.37 -13.59 8.69
CA ILE A 62 6.56 -12.48 8.16
C ILE A 62 7.38 -11.18 8.17
N LEU A 63 8.04 -10.86 9.30
CA LEU A 63 8.82 -9.63 9.42
C LEU A 63 10.11 -9.63 8.59
N VAL A 64 10.72 -10.78 8.32
CA VAL A 64 11.85 -10.86 7.37
C VAL A 64 11.40 -10.47 5.97
N PHE A 65 10.32 -11.06 5.47
CA PHE A 65 9.79 -10.72 4.15
C PHE A 65 9.25 -9.29 4.08
N ARG A 66 8.64 -8.77 5.16
CA ARG A 66 8.28 -7.35 5.25
C ARG A 66 9.50 -6.43 5.26
N THR A 67 10.61 -6.83 5.87
CA THR A 67 11.87 -6.08 5.81
C THR A 67 12.45 -6.08 4.42
N LEU A 68 12.46 -7.23 3.74
CA LEU A 68 12.89 -7.34 2.33
C LEU A 68 12.04 -6.44 1.42
N ASN A 69 10.71 -6.45 1.61
CA ASN A 69 9.81 -5.55 0.92
C ASN A 69 10.22 -4.08 1.12
N GLU A 70 10.35 -3.62 2.36
CA GLU A 70 10.71 -2.21 2.65
C GLU A 70 12.12 -1.87 2.10
N ALA A 71 13.07 -2.81 2.09
CA ALA A 71 14.39 -2.60 1.50
C ALA A 71 14.34 -2.43 -0.02
N LEU A 72 13.58 -3.28 -0.72
CA LEU A 72 13.40 -3.17 -2.17
C LEU A 72 12.69 -1.86 -2.54
N PHE A 73 11.65 -1.48 -1.80
CA PHE A 73 10.99 -0.18 -1.97
C PHE A 73 11.91 1.00 -1.64
N ALA A 74 12.76 0.91 -0.61
CA ALA A 74 13.73 1.97 -0.30
C ALA A 74 14.68 2.21 -1.48
N VAL A 75 15.22 1.14 -2.07
CA VAL A 75 16.07 1.21 -3.27
C VAL A 75 15.29 1.79 -4.44
N GLN A 76 14.07 1.30 -4.70
CA GLN A 76 13.22 1.80 -5.77
C GLN A 76 12.96 3.30 -5.64
N TYR A 77 12.55 3.76 -4.45
CA TYR A 77 12.27 5.17 -4.18
C TYR A 77 13.52 6.03 -4.30
N PHE A 78 14.68 5.54 -3.86
CA PHE A 78 15.94 6.25 -4.01
C PHE A 78 16.29 6.44 -5.50
N LEU A 79 16.15 5.39 -6.32
CA LEU A 79 16.39 5.45 -7.77
C LEU A 79 15.40 6.37 -8.51
N LEU A 80 14.18 6.51 -8.00
CA LEU A 80 13.17 7.45 -8.51
C LEU A 80 13.38 8.90 -8.03
N GLY A 81 14.36 9.15 -7.15
CA GLY A 81 14.54 10.46 -6.48
C GLY A 81 13.47 10.78 -5.44
N ALA A 82 12.62 9.81 -5.08
CA ALA A 82 11.56 9.94 -4.09
C ALA A 82 12.11 9.73 -2.67
N PHE A 83 12.98 10.63 -2.21
CA PHE A 83 13.70 10.49 -0.93
C PHE A 83 12.77 10.35 0.29
N THR A 84 11.60 10.99 0.26
CA THR A 84 10.56 10.83 1.28
C THR A 84 10.10 9.37 1.41
N GLY A 85 9.82 8.71 0.28
CA GLY A 85 9.45 7.30 0.26
C GLY A 85 10.58 6.38 0.74
N ALA A 86 11.82 6.71 0.35
CA ALA A 86 13.00 5.97 0.80
C ALA A 86 13.18 6.07 2.32
N ALA A 87 13.09 7.27 2.90
CA ALA A 87 13.20 7.49 4.34
C ALA A 87 12.09 6.76 5.12
N ALA A 88 10.84 6.83 4.66
CA ALA A 88 9.73 6.09 5.27
C ALA A 88 9.96 4.58 5.26
N SER A 89 10.58 4.06 4.19
CA SER A 89 10.90 2.64 4.05
C SER A 89 12.04 2.23 5.01
N LEU A 90 13.06 3.08 5.19
CA LEU A 90 14.13 2.85 6.18
C LEU A 90 13.59 2.81 7.61
N ILE A 91 12.67 3.71 7.97
CA ILE A 91 11.96 3.66 9.26
C ILE A 91 11.20 2.34 9.40
N GLY A 92 10.54 1.89 8.33
CA GLY A 92 9.86 0.60 8.26
C GLY A 92 10.79 -0.61 8.50
N ILE A 93 11.98 -0.59 7.92
CA ILE A 93 13.03 -1.61 8.14
C ILE A 93 13.42 -1.67 9.61
N ALA A 94 13.76 -0.52 10.20
CA ALA A 94 14.16 -0.45 11.62
C ALA A 94 13.06 -0.99 12.53
N ARG A 95 11.81 -0.59 12.30
CA ARG A 95 10.62 -1.11 13.02
C ARG A 95 10.53 -2.62 12.93
N ASN A 96 10.62 -3.18 11.73
CA ASN A 96 10.44 -4.62 11.51
C ASN A 96 11.54 -5.42 12.20
N LEU A 97 12.80 -4.96 12.15
CA LEU A 97 13.93 -5.61 12.82
C LEU A 97 13.77 -5.59 14.35
N ILE A 98 13.37 -4.45 14.92
CA ILE A 98 13.13 -4.32 16.36
C ILE A 98 11.97 -5.24 16.80
N PHE A 99 10.84 -5.22 16.09
CA PHE A 99 9.70 -6.09 16.43
C PHE A 99 10.03 -7.57 16.29
N LYS A 100 10.77 -7.96 15.25
CA LYS A 100 11.25 -9.34 15.09
C LYS A 100 12.07 -9.78 16.30
N ASN A 101 13.04 -8.97 16.72
CA ASN A 101 13.90 -9.28 17.86
C ASN A 101 13.13 -9.32 19.19
N ARG A 102 12.26 -8.34 19.43
CA ARG A 102 11.47 -8.24 20.67
C ARG A 102 10.50 -9.41 20.82
N VAL A 103 9.77 -9.75 19.75
CA VAL A 103 8.84 -10.89 19.78
C VAL A 103 9.59 -12.22 19.90
N ALA A 104 10.74 -12.37 19.24
CA ALA A 104 11.57 -13.56 19.37
C ALA A 104 12.13 -13.74 20.79
N THR A 105 12.46 -12.65 21.48
CA THR A 105 12.95 -12.64 22.88
C THR A 105 11.84 -12.60 23.92
N GLY A 106 10.57 -12.68 23.51
CA GLY A 106 9.41 -12.62 24.42
C GLY A 106 9.19 -11.27 25.10
N LYS A 107 9.90 -10.21 24.67
CA LYS A 107 9.80 -8.86 25.24
C LYS A 107 8.60 -8.12 24.65
N THR A 108 8.07 -7.17 25.42
CA THR A 108 6.95 -6.33 24.97
C THR A 108 7.33 -5.45 23.78
N THR A 109 6.38 -5.20 22.88
CA THR A 109 6.53 -4.31 21.72
C THR A 109 5.85 -2.96 21.91
N THR A 110 5.01 -2.80 22.95
CA THR A 110 4.14 -1.63 23.20
C THR A 110 4.87 -0.29 23.14
N LEU A 111 6.02 -0.17 23.81
CA LEU A 111 6.81 1.07 23.78
C LEU A 111 7.26 1.43 22.36
N PHE A 112 7.76 0.44 21.62
CA PHE A 112 8.21 0.65 20.24
C PHE A 112 7.05 0.89 19.29
N ILE A 113 5.87 0.30 19.53
CA ILE A 113 4.65 0.64 18.79
C ILE A 113 4.34 2.13 18.96
N ALA A 114 4.37 2.67 20.19
CA ALA A 114 4.14 4.08 20.43
C ALA A 114 5.20 4.96 19.73
N ILE A 115 6.48 4.62 19.87
CA ILE A 115 7.60 5.37 19.25
C ILE A 115 7.47 5.40 17.73
N PHE A 116 7.31 4.25 17.07
CA PHE A 116 7.20 4.20 15.62
C PHE A 116 5.90 4.82 15.10
N SER A 117 4.80 4.72 15.86
CA SER A 117 3.55 5.39 15.50
C SER A 117 3.71 6.91 15.54
N ALA A 118 4.30 7.45 16.61
CA ALA A 118 4.61 8.87 16.72
C ALA A 118 5.57 9.32 15.61
N LEU A 119 6.58 8.51 15.29
CA LEU A 119 7.52 8.79 14.21
C LEU A 119 6.84 8.82 12.83
N PHE A 120 5.93 7.90 12.52
CA PHE A 120 5.17 7.93 11.26
C PHE A 120 4.17 9.09 11.19
N VAL A 121 3.55 9.45 12.32
CA VAL A 121 2.69 10.65 12.40
C VAL A 121 3.51 11.91 12.14
N LEU A 122 4.64 12.08 12.84
CA LEU A 122 5.54 13.21 12.64
C LEU A 122 6.04 13.26 11.19
N PHE A 123 6.48 12.12 10.65
CA PHE A 123 6.94 12.02 9.27
C PHE A 123 5.85 12.41 8.28
N GLY A 124 4.61 11.96 8.48
CA GLY A 124 3.48 12.32 7.63
C GLY A 124 3.04 13.78 7.74
N ILE A 125 3.22 14.41 8.91
CA ILE A 125 3.01 15.86 9.10
C ILE A 125 4.10 16.66 8.35
N LEU A 126 5.36 16.23 8.45
CA LEU A 126 6.48 16.89 7.76
C LEU A 126 6.39 16.75 6.24
N THR A 127 5.75 15.70 5.74
CA THR A 127 5.64 15.35 4.31
C THR A 127 4.21 15.53 3.81
N TRP A 128 3.48 16.44 4.44
CA TRP A 128 2.06 16.65 4.20
C TRP A 128 1.77 17.14 2.77
N GLU A 129 0.93 16.39 2.05
CA GLU A 129 0.49 16.74 0.69
C GLU A 129 -1.03 16.97 0.61
N GLY A 130 -1.68 17.19 1.75
CA GLY A 130 -3.12 17.39 1.86
C GLY A 130 -3.86 16.27 2.59
N PRO A 131 -5.21 16.30 2.57
CA PRO A 131 -6.04 15.42 3.39
C PRO A 131 -5.80 13.91 3.15
N LYS A 132 -5.38 13.53 1.94
CA LYS A 132 -5.02 12.16 1.58
C LYS A 132 -3.86 11.59 2.43
N SER A 133 -2.97 12.44 2.96
CA SER A 133 -1.87 12.03 3.83
C SER A 133 -2.37 11.44 5.16
N ILE A 134 -3.56 11.84 5.65
CA ILE A 134 -4.17 11.27 6.87
C ILE A 134 -4.39 9.78 6.70
N LEU A 135 -4.93 9.36 5.55
CA LEU A 135 -5.23 7.96 5.29
C LEU A 135 -3.96 7.10 5.34
N ILE A 136 -2.86 7.61 4.78
CA ILE A 136 -1.56 6.95 4.79
C ILE A 136 -0.93 6.92 6.17
N ILE A 137 -1.04 8.00 6.95
CA ILE A 137 -0.55 8.04 8.33
C ILE A 137 -1.28 7.00 9.17
N VAL A 138 -2.62 6.95 9.10
CA VAL A 138 -3.44 5.96 9.80
C VAL A 138 -3.05 4.54 9.37
N ALA A 139 -2.88 4.30 8.07
CA ALA A 139 -2.44 2.99 7.57
C ALA A 139 -1.06 2.59 8.12
N LYS A 140 -0.10 3.51 8.19
CA LYS A 140 1.24 3.25 8.75
C LYS A 140 1.21 2.99 10.26
N VAL A 141 0.34 3.68 11.01
CA VAL A 141 0.12 3.43 12.44
C VAL A 141 -0.50 2.04 12.65
N LEU A 142 -1.57 1.71 11.91
CA LEU A 142 -2.20 0.38 11.97
C LEU A 142 -1.22 -0.74 11.60
N SER A 143 -0.39 -0.54 10.57
CA SER A 143 0.68 -1.48 10.21
C SER A 143 1.67 -1.70 11.35
N THR A 144 1.98 -0.64 12.10
CA THR A 144 2.91 -0.69 13.22
C THR A 144 2.33 -1.47 14.38
N VAL A 145 1.05 -1.25 14.72
CA VAL A 145 0.32 -2.06 15.70
C VAL A 145 0.23 -3.52 15.27
N SER A 146 -0.05 -3.75 13.98
CA SER A 146 -0.12 -5.07 13.36
C SER A 146 1.19 -5.84 13.56
N TYR A 147 2.31 -5.34 13.03
CA TYR A 147 3.59 -6.03 13.06
C TYR A 147 4.21 -6.16 14.46
N GLY A 148 3.83 -5.27 15.38
CA GLY A 148 4.20 -5.38 16.79
C GLY A 148 3.45 -6.51 17.52
N ASN A 149 2.38 -7.06 16.94
CA ASN A 149 1.60 -8.12 17.56
C ASN A 149 2.24 -9.49 17.33
N LYS A 150 2.38 -10.29 18.40
CA LYS A 150 2.91 -11.66 18.32
C LYS A 150 1.95 -12.61 17.59
N ASN A 151 0.65 -12.33 17.63
CA ASN A 151 -0.37 -13.15 16.98
C ASN A 151 -0.41 -12.85 15.48
N THR A 152 -0.06 -13.84 14.66
CA THR A 152 -0.01 -13.70 13.20
C THR A 152 -1.38 -13.58 12.56
N SER A 153 -2.46 -14.07 13.19
CA SER A 153 -3.83 -13.83 12.73
C SER A 153 -4.18 -12.33 12.83
N VAL A 154 -3.78 -11.68 13.93
CA VAL A 154 -4.00 -10.22 14.11
C VAL A 154 -3.21 -9.44 13.06
N ILE A 155 -1.99 -9.88 12.74
CA ILE A 155 -1.20 -9.27 11.67
C ILE A 155 -1.96 -9.26 10.35
N ARG A 156 -2.58 -10.39 9.98
CA ARG A 156 -3.31 -10.51 8.70
C ARG A 156 -4.61 -9.70 8.70
N VAL A 157 -5.38 -9.74 9.78
CA VAL A 157 -6.66 -8.99 9.87
C VAL A 157 -6.42 -7.48 9.82
N ILE A 158 -5.48 -6.95 10.61
CA ILE A 158 -5.14 -5.52 10.55
C ILE A 158 -4.45 -5.20 9.20
N GLY A 159 -3.73 -6.17 8.64
CA GLY A 159 -3.16 -6.10 7.29
C GLY A 159 -4.22 -5.82 6.22
N LEU A 160 -5.39 -6.49 6.27
CA LEU A 160 -6.50 -6.23 5.34
C LEU A 160 -6.98 -4.78 5.39
N VAL A 161 -7.19 -4.25 6.60
CA VAL A 161 -7.62 -2.85 6.80
C VAL A 161 -6.58 -1.90 6.21
N THR A 162 -5.31 -2.17 6.49
CA THR A 162 -4.19 -1.37 5.99
C THR A 162 -4.12 -1.38 4.46
N THR A 163 -4.12 -2.55 3.84
CA THR A 163 -4.08 -2.72 2.37
C THR A 163 -5.29 -2.07 1.70
N THR A 164 -6.46 -2.13 2.33
CA THR A 164 -7.66 -1.43 1.84
C THR A 164 -7.47 0.09 1.85
N SER A 165 -6.89 0.65 2.92
CA SER A 165 -6.56 2.09 2.97
C SER A 165 -5.57 2.50 1.86
N TRP A 166 -4.56 1.68 1.58
CA TRP A 166 -3.63 1.95 0.48
C TRP A 166 -4.28 1.83 -0.90
N LEU A 167 -5.19 0.87 -1.09
CA LEU A 167 -5.96 0.74 -2.32
C LEU A 167 -6.80 2.01 -2.59
N VAL A 168 -7.51 2.49 -1.57
CA VAL A 168 -8.30 3.73 -1.65
C VAL A 168 -7.40 4.93 -1.96
N TYR A 169 -6.25 5.04 -1.29
CA TYR A 169 -5.28 6.09 -1.60
C TYR A 169 -4.81 6.03 -3.06
N ASN A 170 -4.40 4.85 -3.54
CA ASN A 170 -3.89 4.63 -4.89
C ASN A 170 -4.95 4.96 -5.95
N TRP A 171 -6.23 4.71 -5.65
CA TRP A 171 -7.35 5.13 -6.48
C TRP A 171 -7.43 6.65 -6.59
N PHE A 172 -7.36 7.38 -5.47
CA PHE A 172 -7.43 8.85 -5.47
C PHE A 172 -6.24 9.54 -6.15
N VAL A 173 -5.06 8.94 -6.10
CA VAL A 173 -3.88 9.45 -6.82
C VAL A 173 -3.79 8.93 -8.25
N PHE A 174 -4.82 8.23 -8.75
CA PHE A 174 -4.90 7.65 -10.10
C PHE A 174 -3.71 6.73 -10.45
N SER A 175 -3.16 6.03 -9.46
CA SER A 175 -2.05 5.10 -9.66
C SER A 175 -2.56 3.70 -10.03
N ILE A 176 -2.71 3.43 -11.32
CA ILE A 176 -3.18 2.12 -11.83
C ILE A 176 -2.28 0.99 -11.32
N ALA A 177 -0.96 1.18 -11.37
CA ALA A 177 0.00 0.19 -10.88
C ALA A 177 -0.15 -0.06 -9.36
N GLY A 178 -0.36 0.99 -8.57
CA GLY A 178 -0.60 0.88 -7.13
C GLY A 178 -1.92 0.18 -6.81
N VAL A 179 -2.98 0.46 -7.57
CA VAL A 179 -4.28 -0.21 -7.42
C VAL A 179 -4.15 -1.72 -7.68
N LEU A 180 -3.50 -2.11 -8.77
CA LEU A 180 -3.28 -3.53 -9.10
C LEU A 180 -2.43 -4.23 -8.03
N CYS A 181 -1.36 -3.59 -7.57
CA CYS A 181 -0.52 -4.09 -6.48
C CYS A 181 -1.31 -4.39 -5.20
N GLU A 182 -2.11 -3.42 -4.74
CA GLU A 182 -2.89 -3.57 -3.52
C GLU A 182 -4.02 -4.60 -3.72
N ALA A 183 -4.60 -4.72 -4.91
CA ALA A 183 -5.57 -5.76 -5.21
C ALA A 183 -4.95 -7.17 -5.06
N PHE A 184 -3.76 -7.42 -5.63
CA PHE A 184 -3.07 -8.70 -5.46
C PHE A 184 -2.69 -8.97 -3.99
N THR A 185 -2.25 -7.93 -3.28
CA THR A 185 -1.91 -8.04 -1.86
C THR A 185 -3.14 -8.38 -1.02
N LEU A 186 -4.29 -7.76 -1.32
CA LEU A 186 -5.57 -8.03 -0.66
C LEU A 186 -6.01 -9.48 -0.89
N THR A 187 -5.93 -9.98 -2.13
CA THR A 187 -6.24 -11.38 -2.43
C THR A 187 -5.33 -12.34 -1.66
N SER A 188 -4.02 -12.06 -1.60
CA SER A 188 -3.07 -12.87 -0.83
C SER A 188 -3.43 -12.91 0.66
N LEU A 189 -3.78 -11.76 1.25
CA LEU A 189 -4.21 -11.66 2.64
C LEU A 189 -5.47 -12.48 2.91
N LEU A 190 -6.49 -12.40 2.04
CA LEU A 190 -7.72 -13.18 2.16
C LEU A 190 -7.43 -14.68 2.13
N VAL A 191 -6.62 -15.14 1.17
CA VAL A 191 -6.18 -16.54 1.09
C VAL A 191 -5.42 -16.95 2.34
N GLY A 192 -4.52 -16.09 2.84
CA GLY A 192 -3.74 -16.33 4.05
C GLY A 192 -4.64 -16.51 5.29
N ILE A 193 -5.67 -15.68 5.45
CA ILE A 193 -6.62 -15.76 6.57
C ILE A 193 -7.45 -17.04 6.48
N VAL A 194 -8.03 -17.33 5.32
CA VAL A 194 -8.83 -18.56 5.13
C VAL A 194 -7.98 -19.80 5.44
N ARG A 195 -6.78 -19.87 4.86
CA ARG A 195 -5.92 -21.05 4.95
C ARG A 195 -5.30 -21.25 6.34
N LEU A 196 -4.86 -20.16 6.98
CA LEU A 196 -3.99 -20.24 8.15
C LEU A 196 -4.71 -19.90 9.45
N ASP A 197 -5.81 -19.16 9.40
CA ASP A 197 -6.56 -18.73 10.59
C ASP A 197 -7.93 -19.41 10.70
N LEU A 198 -8.73 -19.42 9.63
CA LEU A 198 -10.11 -19.94 9.68
C LEU A 198 -10.19 -21.46 9.60
N LEU A 199 -9.54 -22.08 8.60
CA LEU A 199 -9.59 -23.54 8.41
C LEU A 199 -9.08 -24.33 9.63
N PRO A 200 -7.97 -23.95 10.29
CA PRO A 200 -7.52 -24.66 11.48
C PRO A 200 -8.46 -24.51 12.68
N ARG A 201 -9.08 -23.33 12.86
CA ARG A 201 -10.06 -23.11 13.94
C ARG A 201 -11.29 -23.98 13.74
N TRP A 202 -11.86 -23.98 12.53
CA TRP A 202 -13.03 -24.81 12.20
C TRP A 202 -12.78 -26.31 12.38
N LYS A 203 -11.59 -26.81 11.99
CA LYS A 203 -11.21 -28.22 12.22
C LYS A 203 -11.10 -28.56 13.70
N LYS A 204 -10.62 -27.61 14.53
CA LYS A 204 -10.54 -27.80 15.97
C LYS A 204 -11.93 -27.90 16.59
N ASP A 205 -12.82 -26.96 16.27
CA ASP A 205 -14.20 -26.93 16.78
C ASP A 205 -14.97 -28.21 16.41
N LYS A 206 -14.74 -28.75 15.20
CA LYS A 206 -15.35 -30.03 14.78
C LYS A 206 -14.83 -31.27 15.49
N ASN A 207 -13.61 -31.24 16.02
CA ASN A 207 -13.02 -32.38 16.73
C ASN A 207 -13.32 -32.36 18.23
N GLU A 208 -13.89 -31.27 18.74
CA GLU A 208 -14.32 -31.09 20.14
C GLU A 208 -15.83 -31.37 20.35
N VAL A 209 -16.55 -31.75 19.29
CA VAL A 209 -17.96 -32.20 19.28
C VAL A 209 -18.01 -33.69 18.95
#